data_AF-A0A7V1ENM8-F1
#
_entry.id   AF-A0A7V1ENM8-F1
#
_cell.length_a   1.000
_cell.length_b   1.000
_cell.length_c   1.000
_cell.angle_alpha   90.00
_cell.angle_beta   90.00
_cell.angle_gamma   90.00
#
_symmetry.space_group_name_H-M   'P 1'
#
loop_
_entity.id
_entity.type
_entity.pdbx_description
1 polymer ?
#
loop_
_entity_poly.entity_id
_entity_poly.type
_entity_poly.pdbx_seq_one_letter_code
_entity_poly.pdbx_strand_id
1 'polypeptide(L)'
;NPGGLLASAIDILEFIIPKGEKLLSTKGRNKESNRQFISKKMPILDENIKIAVLINEGSASASEIVSGVVQDLDRGIIIGKRSFGKGLVQTVFGIDRKRSLKITTAKYYIPSGRLIQKPDYLNKDVIVSKVDADTLFTTKTGRRVKGGGGISPDFVIEDTKVGPLTRECWRKSYFFSFARDNKMKYPTMDDVLNEENMMQLFSDYLSGKELDIKLDGQIQFEESVEKLKKYDDKNAKLNYAFKSIEEFIQDETESLFDTEYSDLENGVYSNFAQILEGNKGRIRYNIQQDDFINKANELLHNHIAYTEAFQTVSDN
;
A
#
# COMPACT_ATOMS: atom_id res chain seq x y z
N ASN A 1 -6.84 -3.69 2.03
CA ASN A 1 -8.12 -4.35 2.38
C ASN A 1 -8.87 -3.42 3.35
N PRO A 2 -10.05 -2.87 2.99
CA PRO A 2 -10.73 -1.85 3.80
C PRO A 2 -11.36 -2.40 5.10
N GLY A 3 -11.20 -3.70 5.37
CA GLY A 3 -11.68 -4.36 6.57
C GLY A 3 -12.96 -5.15 6.31
N GLY A 4 -13.84 -5.16 7.31
CA GLY A 4 -15.01 -6.03 7.31
C GLY A 4 -15.64 -6.11 8.69
N LEU A 5 -16.21 -7.27 9.02
CA LEU A 5 -16.83 -7.50 10.32
C LEU A 5 -15.76 -7.72 11.40
N LEU A 6 -15.99 -7.15 12.59
CA LEU A 6 -15.15 -7.39 13.77
C LEU A 6 -15.06 -8.88 14.11
N ALA A 7 -16.18 -9.61 13.99
CA ALA A 7 -16.23 -11.04 14.24
C ALA A 7 -15.24 -11.81 13.37
N SER A 8 -15.17 -11.48 12.07
CA SER A 8 -14.24 -12.12 11.14
C SER A 8 -12.77 -11.85 11.48
N ALA A 9 -12.44 -10.66 11.99
CA ALA A 9 -11.08 -10.39 12.47
C ALA A 9 -10.73 -11.27 13.69
N ILE A 10 -11.67 -11.42 14.63
CA ILE A 10 -11.49 -12.30 15.79
C ILE A 10 -11.32 -13.75 15.34
N ASP A 11 -12.15 -14.24 14.41
CA ASP A 11 -12.09 -15.60 13.90
C ASP A 11 -10.73 -15.91 13.23
N ILE A 12 -10.19 -14.96 12.46
CA ILE A 12 -8.85 -15.08 11.86
C ILE A 12 -7.78 -15.16 12.96
N LEU A 13 -7.87 -14.31 13.99
CA LEU A 13 -6.90 -14.28 15.08
C LEU A 13 -6.93 -15.55 15.94
N GLU A 14 -8.09 -16.18 16.11
CA GLU A 14 -8.20 -17.48 16.82
C GLU A 14 -7.41 -18.61 16.14
N PHE A 15 -7.09 -18.50 14.84
CA PHE A 15 -6.25 -19.48 14.15
C PHE A 15 -4.75 -19.29 14.40
N ILE A 16 -4.35 -18.09 14.85
CA ILE A 16 -2.96 -17.63 14.83
C ILE A 16 -2.43 -17.36 16.26
N ILE A 17 -3.30 -16.85 17.13
CA ILE A 17 -2.92 -16.34 18.45
C ILE A 17 -3.14 -17.41 19.53
N PRO A 18 -2.16 -17.65 20.43
CA PRO A 18 -2.28 -18.60 21.52
C PRO A 18 -3.52 -18.37 22.40
N LYS A 19 -4.09 -19.47 22.89
CA LYS A 19 -5.25 -19.44 23.79
C LYS A 19 -4.94 -18.62 25.04
N GLY A 20 -5.86 -17.75 25.44
CA GLY A 20 -5.74 -16.92 26.64
C GLY A 20 -5.15 -15.53 26.40
N GLU A 21 -4.56 -15.28 25.23
CA GLU A 21 -4.07 -13.95 24.87
C GLU A 21 -5.19 -12.97 24.59
N LYS A 22 -4.99 -11.71 24.98
CA LYS A 22 -5.93 -10.62 24.67
C LYS A 22 -5.85 -10.32 23.18
N LEU A 23 -7.01 -10.28 22.51
CA LEU A 23 -7.12 -9.90 21.10
C LEU A 23 -7.50 -8.43 20.96
N LEU A 24 -8.59 -8.01 21.57
CA LEU A 24 -8.94 -6.59 21.60
C LEU A 24 -9.81 -6.25 22.81
N SER A 25 -9.96 -4.96 23.06
CA SER A 25 -10.99 -4.44 23.95
C SER A 25 -11.73 -3.28 23.28
N THR A 26 -13.04 -3.20 23.49
CA THR A 26 -13.85 -2.07 23.04
C THR A 26 -14.24 -1.21 24.23
N LYS A 27 -14.30 0.11 24.03
CA LYS A 27 -14.78 1.07 25.03
C LYS A 27 -15.75 2.04 24.36
N GLY A 28 -17.00 2.02 24.82
CA GLY A 28 -18.07 2.88 24.35
C GLY A 28 -18.69 3.71 25.48
N ARG A 29 -19.72 4.46 25.14
CA ARG A 29 -20.48 5.26 26.12
C ARG A 29 -21.27 4.37 27.09
N ASN A 30 -21.84 3.29 26.58
CA ASN A 30 -22.65 2.36 27.35
C ASN A 30 -21.80 1.16 27.81
N LYS A 31 -22.12 0.60 28.98
CA LYS A 31 -21.39 -0.57 29.52
C LYS A 31 -21.43 -1.77 28.57
N GLU A 32 -22.52 -1.97 27.83
CA GLU A 32 -22.70 -3.06 26.85
C GLU A 32 -21.74 -2.98 25.65
N SER A 33 -21.27 -1.76 25.34
CA SER A 33 -20.26 -1.50 24.31
C SER A 33 -18.84 -1.76 24.82
N ASN A 34 -18.66 -1.97 26.13
CA ASN A 34 -17.38 -2.34 26.71
C ASN A 34 -17.25 -3.85 26.71
N ARG A 35 -16.34 -4.37 25.87
CA ARG A 35 -16.12 -5.80 25.72
C ARG A 35 -14.64 -6.09 25.68
N GLN A 36 -14.25 -7.24 26.19
CA GLN A 36 -12.91 -7.78 26.06
C GLN A 36 -13.00 -9.08 25.27
N PHE A 37 -12.09 -9.22 24.31
CA PHE A 37 -11.97 -10.38 23.45
C PHE A 37 -10.62 -11.01 23.73
N ILE A 38 -10.65 -12.31 24.04
CA ILE A 38 -9.51 -13.14 24.41
C ILE A 38 -9.58 -14.37 23.50
N SER A 39 -8.42 -14.83 23.01
CA SER A 39 -8.34 -16.06 22.22
C SER A 39 -8.82 -17.25 23.04
N LYS A 40 -9.79 -18.02 22.52
CA LYS A 40 -10.44 -19.12 23.26
C LYS A 40 -10.00 -20.50 22.77
N LYS A 41 -9.51 -20.60 21.54
CA LYS A 41 -9.15 -21.85 20.88
C LYS A 41 -7.63 -22.03 20.88
N MET A 42 -7.20 -23.29 20.77
CA MET A 42 -5.81 -23.57 20.40
C MET A 42 -5.60 -23.12 18.95
N PRO A 43 -4.53 -22.37 18.64
CA PRO A 43 -4.27 -21.94 17.28
C PRO A 43 -4.01 -23.16 16.39
N ILE A 44 -4.43 -23.07 15.12
CA ILE A 44 -4.14 -24.10 14.12
C ILE A 44 -2.69 -23.95 13.63
N LEU A 45 -2.19 -22.72 13.63
CA LEU A 45 -0.83 -22.41 13.22
C LEU A 45 0.13 -22.57 14.39
N ASP A 46 1.15 -23.40 14.20
CA ASP A 46 2.24 -23.58 15.17
C ASP A 46 2.97 -22.25 15.44
N GLU A 47 3.34 -21.99 16.69
CA GLU A 47 4.02 -20.75 17.11
C GLU A 47 5.37 -20.55 16.41
N ASN A 48 6.04 -21.63 16.01
CA ASN A 48 7.32 -21.59 15.28
C ASN A 48 7.16 -21.19 13.81
N ILE A 49 5.94 -21.18 13.26
CA ILE A 49 5.70 -20.70 11.91
C ILE A 49 5.76 -19.17 11.91
N LYS A 50 6.75 -18.64 11.17
CA LYS A 50 6.94 -17.21 10.96
C LYS A 50 5.79 -16.61 10.15
N ILE A 51 5.42 -15.36 10.46
CA ILE A 51 4.32 -14.65 9.82
C ILE A 51 4.79 -13.25 9.43
N ALA A 52 4.53 -12.89 8.17
CA ALA A 52 4.60 -11.52 7.70
C ALA A 52 3.20 -11.06 7.27
N VAL A 53 2.79 -9.85 7.67
CA VAL A 53 1.53 -9.24 7.25
C VAL A 53 1.84 -7.99 6.44
N LEU A 54 1.43 -8.01 5.17
CA LEU A 54 1.59 -6.86 4.27
C LEU A 54 0.44 -5.88 4.47
N ILE A 55 0.76 -4.60 4.68
CA ILE A 55 -0.22 -3.53 4.85
C ILE A 55 0.12 -2.31 3.99
N ASN A 56 -0.90 -1.51 3.71
CA ASN A 56 -0.80 -0.22 3.04
C ASN A 56 -1.87 0.75 3.54
N GLU A 57 -1.92 1.96 3.00
CA GLU A 57 -2.92 2.98 3.36
C GLU A 57 -4.38 2.56 3.10
N GLY A 58 -4.59 1.58 2.21
CA GLY A 58 -5.89 0.95 1.96
C GLY A 58 -6.26 -0.15 2.97
N SER A 59 -5.43 -0.41 3.97
CA SER A 59 -5.68 -1.38 5.04
C SER A 59 -6.41 -0.69 6.20
N ALA A 60 -7.65 -1.10 6.48
CA ALA A 60 -8.50 -0.38 7.43
C ALA A 60 -9.33 -1.32 8.32
N SER A 61 -9.77 -0.81 9.48
CA SER A 61 -10.76 -1.44 10.36
C SER A 61 -10.37 -2.87 10.75
N ALA A 62 -11.16 -3.90 10.38
CA ALA A 62 -10.88 -5.29 10.70
C ALA A 62 -9.46 -5.74 10.30
N SER A 63 -8.92 -5.27 9.18
CA SER A 63 -7.55 -5.58 8.76
C SER A 63 -6.51 -5.00 9.71
N GLU A 64 -6.77 -3.81 10.27
CA GLU A 64 -5.88 -3.18 11.24
C GLU A 64 -5.93 -3.85 12.61
N ILE A 65 -7.07 -4.46 12.96
CA ILE A 65 -7.18 -5.31 14.16
C ILE A 65 -6.29 -6.53 13.98
N VAL A 66 -6.38 -7.23 12.84
CA VAL A 66 -5.56 -8.42 12.60
C VAL A 66 -4.07 -8.07 12.61
N SER A 67 -3.65 -7.09 11.82
CA SER A 67 -2.23 -6.70 11.76
C SER A 67 -1.74 -6.13 13.09
N GLY A 68 -2.54 -5.32 13.77
CA GLY A 68 -2.18 -4.72 15.05
C GLY A 68 -2.04 -5.73 16.19
N VAL A 69 -2.89 -6.76 16.23
CA VAL A 69 -2.79 -7.84 17.23
C VAL A 69 -1.57 -8.71 16.97
N VAL A 70 -1.31 -9.06 15.71
CA VAL A 70 -0.11 -9.81 15.32
C VAL A 70 1.16 -9.04 15.72
N GLN A 71 1.19 -7.72 15.51
CA GLN A 71 2.30 -6.85 15.91
C GLN A 71 2.43 -6.73 17.43
N ASP A 72 1.33 -6.41 18.13
CA ASP A 72 1.35 -6.13 19.57
C ASP A 72 1.72 -7.36 20.40
N LEU A 73 1.41 -8.56 19.91
CA LEU A 73 1.76 -9.82 20.58
C LEU A 73 3.10 -10.39 20.10
N ASP A 74 3.81 -9.68 19.21
CA ASP A 74 5.05 -10.13 18.59
C ASP A 74 4.90 -11.53 17.93
N ARG A 75 3.72 -11.81 17.38
CA ARG A 75 3.42 -13.08 16.70
C ARG A 75 3.95 -13.09 15.26
N GLY A 76 4.14 -11.92 14.67
CA GLY A 76 4.61 -11.74 13.31
C GLY A 76 5.05 -10.30 13.04
N ILE A 77 5.70 -10.11 11.90
CA ILE A 77 6.19 -8.79 11.46
C ILE A 77 5.19 -8.14 10.51
N ILE A 78 5.13 -6.81 10.56
CA ILE A 78 4.30 -5.98 9.69
C ILE A 78 5.19 -5.29 8.67
N ILE A 79 4.87 -5.40 7.39
CA ILE A 79 5.67 -4.87 6.28
C ILE A 79 4.79 -3.97 5.41
N GLY A 80 5.37 -2.88 4.91
CA GLY A 80 4.77 -2.05 3.88
C GLY A 80 4.61 -0.61 4.32
N LYS A 81 3.37 -0.11 4.35
CA LYS A 81 3.07 1.28 4.71
C LYS A 81 2.05 1.40 5.82
N ARG A 82 2.07 2.57 6.46
CA ARG A 82 1.13 2.90 7.54
C ARG A 82 -0.32 2.70 7.07
N SER A 83 -1.10 2.00 7.88
CA SER A 83 -2.51 1.71 7.59
C SER A 83 -3.41 2.94 7.74
N PHE A 84 -4.68 2.80 7.38
CA PHE A 84 -5.63 3.92 7.30
C PHE A 84 -5.86 4.68 8.64
N GLY A 85 -5.90 3.97 9.76
CA GLY A 85 -6.12 4.53 11.09
C GLY A 85 -7.59 4.58 11.54
N LYS A 86 -8.39 3.55 11.25
CA LYS A 86 -9.80 3.48 11.69
C LYS A 86 -9.94 2.62 12.95
N GLY A 87 -9.89 3.28 14.10
CA GLY A 87 -10.03 2.73 15.46
C GLY A 87 -11.46 2.66 16.02
N LEU A 88 -12.49 2.71 15.16
CA LEU A 88 -13.91 2.80 15.55
C LEU A 88 -14.67 1.51 15.29
N VAL A 89 -15.55 1.15 16.23
CA VAL A 89 -16.51 0.06 16.10
C VAL A 89 -17.85 0.62 15.70
N GLN A 90 -18.40 0.09 14.61
CA GLN A 90 -19.73 0.43 14.13
C GLN A 90 -20.67 -0.75 14.35
N THR A 91 -21.77 -0.51 15.06
CA THR A 91 -22.83 -1.51 15.30
C THR A 91 -23.99 -1.21 14.35
N VAL A 92 -24.56 -2.26 13.78
CA VAL A 92 -25.74 -2.18 12.93
C VAL A 92 -26.96 -2.53 13.76
N PHE A 93 -27.89 -1.58 13.91
CA PHE A 93 -29.15 -1.73 14.60
C PHE A 93 -30.27 -1.90 13.57
N GLY A 94 -30.98 -3.03 13.59
CA GLY A 94 -32.16 -3.19 12.76
C GLY A 94 -33.26 -2.23 13.21
N ILE A 95 -33.78 -1.42 12.29
CA ILE A 95 -34.99 -0.61 12.55
C ILE A 95 -36.23 -1.44 12.18
N ASP A 96 -36.18 -2.10 11.01
CA ASP A 96 -37.17 -3.07 10.56
C ASP A 96 -36.52 -4.10 9.62
N ARG A 97 -37.33 -4.94 8.95
CA ARG A 97 -36.86 -6.00 8.05
C ARG A 97 -36.04 -5.52 6.85
N LYS A 98 -36.15 -4.24 6.46
CA LYS A 98 -35.48 -3.68 5.28
C LYS A 98 -34.47 -2.58 5.62
N ARG A 99 -34.59 -1.97 6.79
CA ARG A 99 -33.80 -0.80 7.19
C ARG A 99 -32.94 -1.11 8.41
N SER A 100 -31.70 -0.69 8.34
CA SER A 100 -30.75 -0.81 9.43
C SER A 100 -29.96 0.47 9.59
N LEU A 101 -29.60 0.79 10.83
CA LEU A 101 -28.88 1.98 11.22
C LEU A 101 -27.48 1.58 11.69
N LYS A 102 -26.45 2.07 10.99
CA LYS A 102 -25.06 1.83 11.34
C LYS A 102 -24.52 3.01 12.14
N ILE A 103 -24.29 2.81 13.43
CA ILE A 103 -23.81 3.85 14.36
C ILE A 103 -22.46 3.46 14.93
N THR A 104 -21.57 4.43 15.09
CA THR A 104 -20.33 4.28 15.87
C THR A 104 -20.66 4.21 17.35
N THR A 105 -20.37 3.08 18.00
CA THR A 105 -20.76 2.83 19.40
C THR A 105 -19.58 2.75 20.35
N ALA A 106 -18.37 2.49 19.84
CA ALA A 106 -17.17 2.32 20.64
C ALA A 106 -15.89 2.63 19.85
N LYS A 107 -14.82 2.86 20.61
CA LYS A 107 -13.43 2.76 20.16
C LYS A 107 -12.91 1.36 20.45
N TYR A 108 -11.99 0.83 19.64
CA TYR A 108 -11.27 -0.39 19.99
C TYR A 108 -9.80 -0.11 20.32
N TYR A 109 -9.26 -0.96 21.18
CA TYR A 109 -7.89 -0.93 21.67
C TYR A 109 -7.30 -2.32 21.47
N ILE A 110 -6.13 -2.37 20.85
CA ILE A 110 -5.37 -3.60 20.60
C ILE A 110 -4.51 -3.95 21.83
N PRO A 111 -3.83 -5.12 21.90
CA PRO A 111 -3.33 -5.70 23.13
C PRO A 111 -2.40 -4.80 23.96
N SER A 112 -1.53 -4.01 23.30
CA SER A 112 -0.67 -3.01 23.95
C SER A 112 -1.44 -1.88 24.66
N GLY A 113 -2.76 -1.81 24.47
CA GLY A 113 -3.62 -0.76 24.97
C GLY A 113 -3.70 0.45 24.07
N ARG A 114 -3.04 0.45 22.90
CA ARG A 114 -3.07 1.57 21.98
C ARG A 114 -4.38 1.67 21.20
N LEU A 115 -4.84 2.91 21.02
CA LEU A 115 -5.89 3.27 20.09
C LEU A 115 -5.23 3.69 18.78
N ILE A 116 -5.60 3.08 17.67
CA ILE A 116 -5.00 3.38 16.36
C ILE A 116 -5.74 4.46 15.57
N GLN A 117 -6.80 5.04 16.16
CA GLN A 117 -7.65 6.02 15.49
C GLN A 117 -6.85 7.27 15.09
N LYS A 118 -6.84 7.58 13.79
CA LYS A 118 -6.29 8.83 13.28
C LYS A 118 -7.12 10.03 13.76
N PRO A 119 -6.51 11.15 14.21
CA PRO A 119 -7.22 12.30 14.75
C PRO A 119 -8.22 12.91 13.76
N ASP A 120 -7.84 12.96 12.48
CA ASP A 120 -8.57 13.71 11.44
C ASP A 120 -9.89 13.06 10.99
N TYR A 121 -10.23 11.87 11.50
CA TYR A 121 -11.46 11.16 11.12
C TYR A 121 -12.73 11.70 11.80
N LEU A 122 -12.57 12.44 12.90
CA LEU A 122 -13.67 13.06 13.62
C LEU A 122 -13.49 14.58 13.52
N ASN A 123 -14.58 15.32 13.23
CA ASN A 123 -14.55 16.78 13.28
C ASN A 123 -13.93 17.24 14.60
N LYS A 124 -13.03 18.23 14.54
CA LYS A 124 -12.28 18.76 15.70
C LYS A 124 -13.21 19.17 16.85
N ASP A 125 -14.45 19.55 16.53
CA ASP A 125 -15.48 19.97 17.50
C ASP A 125 -16.12 18.81 18.30
N VAL A 126 -15.85 17.55 17.95
CA VAL A 126 -16.46 16.35 18.55
C VAL A 126 -15.52 15.62 19.55
N ILE A 127 -14.31 16.13 19.76
CA ILE A 127 -13.25 15.38 20.44
C ILE A 127 -13.08 15.84 21.91
N VAL A 128 -13.60 15.04 22.86
CA VAL A 128 -13.35 15.17 24.32
C VAL A 128 -12.04 14.48 24.75
N SER A 129 -11.23 13.99 23.82
CA SER A 129 -9.92 13.39 24.16
C SER A 129 -8.95 13.61 23.00
N LYS A 130 -7.97 14.53 23.17
CA LYS A 130 -6.80 14.58 22.30
C LYS A 130 -6.19 13.19 22.28
N VAL A 131 -6.33 12.49 21.16
CA VAL A 131 -5.50 11.34 20.86
C VAL A 131 -4.31 11.98 20.16
N ASP A 132 -3.24 12.21 20.90
CA ASP A 132 -2.02 12.69 20.28
C ASP A 132 -1.53 11.59 19.33
N ALA A 133 -1.41 11.94 18.05
CA ALA A 133 -0.82 11.05 17.07
C ALA A 133 0.56 10.61 17.58
N ASP A 134 0.90 9.35 17.35
CA ASP A 134 2.19 8.77 17.74
C ASP A 134 2.44 8.64 19.26
N THR A 135 1.38 8.50 20.09
CA THR A 135 1.55 8.08 21.49
C THR A 135 2.31 6.74 21.55
N LEU A 136 3.34 6.64 22.41
CA LEU A 136 4.19 5.46 22.53
C LEU A 136 3.56 4.38 23.42
N PHE A 137 3.63 3.14 22.95
CA PHE A 137 3.21 1.92 23.65
C PHE A 137 4.28 0.84 23.43
N THR A 138 4.12 -0.29 24.11
CA THR A 138 5.01 -1.43 23.98
C THR A 138 4.26 -2.69 23.56
N THR A 139 4.89 -3.48 22.69
CA THR A 139 4.44 -4.84 22.39
C THR A 139 4.66 -5.77 23.60
N LYS A 140 4.22 -7.02 23.49
CA LYS A 140 4.37 -8.04 24.54
C LYS A 140 5.82 -8.27 24.93
N THR A 141 6.77 -8.23 23.98
CA THR A 141 8.21 -8.37 24.26
C THR A 141 8.90 -7.04 24.59
N GLY A 142 8.20 -5.91 24.52
CA GLY A 142 8.70 -4.59 24.94
C GLY A 142 9.11 -3.65 23.80
N ARG A 143 8.85 -3.98 22.53
CA ARG A 143 9.18 -3.09 21.42
C ARG A 143 8.31 -1.86 21.38
N ARG A 144 8.88 -0.72 20.99
CA ARG A 144 8.14 0.54 20.84
C ARG A 144 7.21 0.48 19.64
N VAL A 145 5.94 0.76 19.88
CA VAL A 145 4.91 0.90 18.85
C VAL A 145 4.09 2.16 19.07
N LYS A 146 3.54 2.71 17.99
CA LYS A 146 2.83 3.99 17.99
C LYS A 146 1.32 3.82 17.91
N GLY A 147 0.56 4.62 18.65
CA GLY A 147 -0.88 4.78 18.50
C GLY A 147 -1.26 6.00 17.65
N GLY A 148 -2.56 6.22 17.46
CA GLY A 148 -3.10 7.49 16.94
C GLY A 148 -2.93 7.74 15.44
N GLY A 149 -2.69 6.74 14.61
CA GLY A 149 -2.50 6.97 13.17
C GLY A 149 -2.52 5.72 12.29
N GLY A 150 -3.17 4.65 12.74
CA GLY A 150 -3.07 3.32 12.13
C GLY A 150 -1.91 2.49 12.69
N ILE A 151 -1.73 1.33 12.10
CA ILE A 151 -0.62 0.42 12.32
C ILE A 151 0.57 0.94 11.50
N SER A 152 1.66 1.26 12.18
CA SER A 152 2.93 1.55 11.53
C SER A 152 3.66 0.22 11.30
N PRO A 153 4.18 -0.03 10.08
CA PRO A 153 4.89 -1.27 9.79
C PRO A 153 6.21 -1.34 10.56
N ASP A 154 6.67 -2.56 10.82
CA ASP A 154 8.01 -2.82 11.36
C ASP A 154 9.08 -2.59 10.28
N PHE A 155 8.75 -2.90 9.03
CA PHE A 155 9.59 -2.64 7.86
C PHE A 155 8.84 -1.78 6.84
N VAL A 156 9.29 -0.54 6.66
CA VAL A 156 8.71 0.39 5.69
C VAL A 156 9.23 0.06 4.29
N ILE A 157 8.33 0.01 3.32
CA ILE A 157 8.67 -0.02 1.90
C ILE A 157 8.16 1.28 1.29
N GLU A 158 9.08 2.04 0.69
CA GLU A 158 8.73 3.27 -0.01
C GLU A 158 8.04 2.94 -1.33
N ASP A 159 7.07 3.75 -1.74
CA ASP A 159 6.51 3.62 -3.09
C ASP A 159 7.54 4.15 -4.09
N THR A 160 7.92 3.31 -5.04
CA THR A 160 8.31 3.78 -6.35
C THR A 160 7.08 4.39 -7.02
N LYS A 161 7.10 5.72 -7.19
CA LYS A 161 6.04 6.38 -7.95
C LYS A 161 6.18 5.97 -9.41
N VAL A 162 5.15 5.30 -9.93
CA VAL A 162 5.06 5.00 -11.37
C VAL A 162 5.19 6.29 -12.17
N GLY A 163 6.19 6.35 -13.03
CA GLY A 163 6.48 7.53 -13.83
C GLY A 163 5.40 7.86 -14.88
N PRO A 164 5.45 9.06 -15.47
CA PRO A 164 4.43 9.53 -16.39
C PRO A 164 4.34 8.69 -17.68
N LEU A 165 5.44 8.17 -18.23
CA LEU A 165 5.40 7.35 -19.45
C LEU A 165 4.74 5.99 -19.21
N THR A 166 5.13 5.30 -18.13
CA THR A 166 4.55 4.00 -17.74
C THR A 166 3.05 4.15 -17.48
N ARG A 167 2.66 5.21 -16.77
CA ARG A 167 1.25 5.51 -16.50
C ARG A 167 0.46 5.72 -17.78
N GLU A 168 1.03 6.44 -18.74
CA GLU A 168 0.41 6.66 -20.04
C GLU A 168 0.26 5.34 -20.82
N CYS A 169 1.29 4.48 -20.79
CA CYS A 169 1.25 3.14 -21.38
C CYS A 169 0.13 2.27 -20.78
N TRP A 170 -0.08 2.33 -19.47
CA TRP A 170 -1.21 1.68 -18.81
C TRP A 170 -2.55 2.27 -19.26
N ARG A 171 -2.67 3.61 -19.24
CA ARG A 171 -3.91 4.32 -19.58
C ARG A 171 -4.36 4.03 -21.00
N LYS A 172 -3.42 4.02 -21.96
CA LYS A 172 -3.66 3.72 -23.38
C LYS A 172 -3.66 2.22 -23.69
N SER A 173 -3.44 1.35 -22.69
CA SER A 173 -3.35 -0.10 -22.85
C SER A 173 -2.29 -0.55 -23.88
N TYR A 174 -1.16 0.18 -23.94
CA TYR A 174 -0.07 -0.11 -24.87
C TYR A 174 0.67 -1.40 -24.53
N PHE A 175 0.87 -1.71 -23.25
CA PHE A 175 1.44 -3.01 -22.85
C PHE A 175 0.59 -4.19 -23.34
N PHE A 176 -0.72 -4.14 -23.10
CA PHE A 176 -1.64 -5.18 -23.53
C PHE A 176 -1.68 -5.33 -25.05
N SER A 177 -1.75 -4.19 -25.76
CA SER A 177 -1.79 -4.19 -27.22
C SER A 177 -0.50 -4.74 -27.82
N PHE A 178 0.66 -4.32 -27.29
CA PHE A 178 1.96 -4.83 -27.71
C PHE A 178 2.07 -6.35 -27.50
N ALA A 179 1.74 -6.85 -26.30
CA ALA A 179 1.78 -8.27 -26.01
C ALA A 179 0.80 -9.07 -26.89
N ARG A 180 -0.40 -8.53 -27.15
CA ARG A 180 -1.42 -9.17 -28.00
C ARG A 180 -0.95 -9.28 -29.45
N ASP A 181 -0.39 -8.22 -29.99
CA ASP A 181 0.01 -8.13 -31.39
C ASP A 181 1.25 -9.02 -31.65
N ASN A 182 2.08 -9.27 -30.62
CA ASN A 182 3.27 -10.11 -30.70
C ASN A 182 3.09 -11.56 -30.23
N LYS A 183 1.91 -11.94 -29.70
CA LYS A 183 1.68 -13.30 -29.13
C LYS A 183 1.96 -14.45 -30.09
N MET A 184 1.81 -14.24 -31.40
CA MET A 184 2.05 -15.29 -32.40
C MET A 184 3.55 -15.52 -32.63
N LYS A 185 4.37 -14.50 -32.37
CA LYS A 185 5.84 -14.58 -32.45
C LYS A 185 6.43 -15.22 -31.20
N TYR A 186 5.79 -15.03 -30.04
CA TYR A 186 6.19 -15.59 -28.75
C TYR A 186 5.05 -16.45 -28.15
N PRO A 187 4.93 -17.73 -28.56
CA PRO A 187 3.85 -18.60 -28.12
C PRO A 187 3.88 -18.96 -26.63
N THR A 188 5.04 -18.88 -25.98
CA THR A 188 5.23 -19.22 -24.56
C THR A 188 5.92 -18.10 -23.79
N MET A 189 5.78 -18.10 -22.46
CA MET A 189 6.46 -17.11 -21.61
C MET A 189 7.98 -17.27 -21.67
N ASP A 190 8.49 -18.49 -21.86
CA ASP A 190 9.93 -18.73 -22.04
C ASP A 190 10.45 -18.07 -23.32
N ASP A 191 9.66 -18.07 -24.41
CA ASP A 191 10.03 -17.35 -25.64
C ASP A 191 10.13 -15.83 -25.40
N VAL A 192 9.23 -15.28 -24.58
CA VAL A 192 9.21 -13.86 -24.21
C VAL A 192 10.42 -13.52 -23.34
N LEU A 193 10.72 -14.32 -22.32
CA LEU A 193 11.82 -14.10 -21.38
C LEU A 193 13.21 -14.27 -22.02
N ASN A 194 13.32 -15.06 -23.08
CA ASN A 194 14.58 -15.27 -23.81
C ASN A 194 14.79 -14.24 -24.94
N GLU A 195 13.87 -13.31 -25.17
CA GLU A 195 14.05 -12.24 -26.16
C GLU A 195 14.88 -11.08 -25.58
N GLU A 196 16.17 -11.04 -25.93
CA GLU A 196 17.12 -10.03 -25.46
C GLU A 196 16.72 -8.59 -25.85
N ASN A 197 15.98 -8.41 -26.95
CA ASN A 197 15.61 -7.08 -27.45
C ASN A 197 14.16 -6.69 -27.18
N MET A 198 13.49 -7.35 -26.22
CA MET A 198 12.05 -7.14 -25.95
C MET A 198 11.72 -5.67 -25.68
N MET A 199 12.56 -4.99 -24.90
CA MET A 199 12.34 -3.59 -24.56
C MET A 199 12.65 -2.65 -25.72
N GLN A 200 13.63 -2.96 -26.58
CA GLN A 200 13.84 -2.19 -27.80
C GLN A 200 12.64 -2.30 -28.75
N LEU A 201 12.09 -3.51 -28.92
CA LEU A 201 10.87 -3.74 -29.70
C LEU A 201 9.67 -2.95 -29.14
N PHE A 202 9.58 -2.84 -27.82
CA PHE A 202 8.54 -2.04 -27.18
C PHE A 202 8.77 -0.53 -27.38
N SER A 203 10.01 -0.05 -27.28
CA SER A 203 10.38 1.34 -27.57
C SER A 203 10.03 1.73 -29.02
N ASP A 204 10.40 0.88 -29.99
CA ASP A 204 10.06 1.08 -31.39
C ASP A 204 8.54 1.09 -31.62
N TYR A 205 7.82 0.20 -30.92
CA TYR A 205 6.36 0.17 -30.94
C TYR A 205 5.74 1.46 -30.42
N LEU A 206 6.29 2.06 -29.36
CA LEU A 206 5.82 3.33 -28.79
C LEU A 206 6.13 4.53 -29.68
N SER A 207 7.23 4.52 -30.44
CA SER A 207 7.61 5.59 -31.36
C SER A 207 6.54 5.87 -32.44
N GLY A 208 5.73 4.86 -32.78
CA GLY A 208 4.59 5.01 -33.68
C GLY A 208 3.26 5.35 -33.01
N LYS A 209 3.24 5.66 -31.70
CA LYS A 209 2.02 5.92 -30.93
C LYS A 209 1.91 7.38 -30.51
N GLU A 210 0.66 7.80 -30.34
CA GLU A 210 0.37 9.07 -29.70
C GLU A 210 0.53 8.93 -28.18
N LEU A 211 1.45 9.71 -27.60
CA LEU A 211 1.75 9.75 -26.19
C LEU A 211 1.41 11.15 -25.66
N ASP A 212 0.48 11.22 -24.72
CA ASP A 212 0.11 12.47 -24.02
C ASP A 212 0.78 12.46 -22.64
N ILE A 213 2.07 12.78 -22.64
CA ILE A 213 2.91 12.76 -21.45
C ILE A 213 3.08 14.19 -20.94
N LYS A 214 2.82 14.38 -19.65
CA LYS A 214 3.06 15.64 -18.95
C LYS A 214 3.87 15.37 -17.69
N LEU A 215 5.01 16.06 -17.57
CA LEU A 215 5.81 16.03 -16.35
C LEU A 215 5.10 16.78 -15.23
N ASP A 216 5.44 16.45 -13.98
CA ASP A 216 4.92 17.20 -12.83
C ASP A 216 5.39 18.66 -12.91
N GLY A 217 4.46 19.60 -12.72
CA GLY A 217 4.72 21.03 -12.90
C GLY A 217 4.63 21.56 -14.34
N GLN A 218 4.59 20.71 -15.38
CA GLN A 218 4.59 21.16 -16.78
C GLN A 218 3.33 21.97 -17.12
N ILE A 219 2.15 21.55 -16.65
CA ILE A 219 0.90 22.27 -16.90
C ILE A 219 0.95 23.67 -16.26
N GLN A 220 1.45 23.78 -15.03
CA GLN A 220 1.60 25.04 -14.32
C GLN A 220 2.60 25.97 -15.02
N PHE A 221 3.66 25.38 -15.60
CA PHE A 221 4.62 26.12 -16.42
C PHE A 221 3.96 26.65 -17.70
N GLU A 222 3.26 25.81 -18.46
CA GLU A 222 2.55 26.19 -19.69
C GLU A 222 1.52 27.32 -19.43
N GLU A 223 0.75 27.23 -18.34
CA GLU A 223 -0.16 28.29 -17.92
C GLU A 223 0.56 29.59 -17.56
N SER A 224 1.73 29.50 -16.92
CA SER A 224 2.53 30.67 -16.54
C SER A 224 3.12 31.36 -17.77
N VAL A 225 3.59 30.58 -18.75
CA VAL A 225 4.06 31.08 -20.05
C VAL A 225 2.94 31.87 -20.73
N GLU A 226 1.73 31.32 -20.79
CA GLU A 226 0.59 31.99 -21.41
C GLU A 226 0.25 33.32 -20.72
N LYS A 227 0.22 33.34 -19.37
CA LYS A 227 -0.12 34.55 -18.59
C LYS A 227 0.95 35.64 -18.73
N LEU A 228 2.23 35.29 -18.72
CA LEU A 228 3.33 36.25 -18.78
C LEU A 228 3.59 36.77 -20.19
N LYS A 229 3.41 35.94 -21.24
CA LYS A 229 3.47 36.43 -22.64
C LYS A 229 2.37 37.45 -22.94
N LYS A 230 1.21 37.38 -22.29
CA LYS A 230 0.17 38.42 -22.39
C LYS A 230 0.59 39.77 -21.80
N TYR A 231 1.54 39.77 -20.86
CA TYR A 231 2.05 40.99 -20.25
C TYR A 231 3.13 41.66 -21.11
N ASP A 232 4.11 40.89 -21.58
CA ASP A 232 5.19 41.36 -22.45
C ASP A 232 5.78 40.19 -23.26
N ASP A 233 5.28 39.99 -24.48
CA ASP A 233 5.69 38.90 -25.39
C ASP A 233 7.08 39.10 -26.00
N LYS A 234 7.59 40.34 -26.00
CA LYS A 234 8.88 40.71 -26.60
C LYS A 234 10.02 40.72 -25.58
N ASN A 235 9.75 40.42 -24.32
CA ASN A 235 10.75 40.41 -23.28
C ASN A 235 11.79 39.29 -23.51
N ALA A 236 13.00 39.67 -23.95
CA ALA A 236 14.05 38.71 -24.29
C ALA A 236 14.49 37.84 -23.09
N LYS A 237 14.52 38.41 -21.88
CA LYS A 237 14.90 37.66 -20.66
C LYS A 237 13.86 36.59 -20.33
N LEU A 238 12.58 36.95 -20.45
CA LEU A 238 11.47 36.04 -20.20
C LEU A 238 11.44 34.89 -21.20
N ASN A 239 11.53 35.20 -22.51
CA ASN A 239 11.51 34.19 -23.56
C ASN A 239 12.69 33.24 -23.47
N TYR A 240 13.88 33.73 -23.10
CA TYR A 240 15.04 32.88 -22.84
C TYR A 240 14.78 31.90 -21.67
N ALA A 241 14.23 32.38 -20.56
CA ALA A 241 13.92 31.54 -19.41
C ALA A 241 12.88 30.44 -19.74
N PHE A 242 11.85 30.78 -20.51
CA PHE A 242 10.88 29.79 -20.98
C PHE A 242 11.53 28.73 -21.86
N LYS A 243 12.35 29.15 -22.83
CA LYS A 243 13.05 28.21 -23.72
C LYS A 243 13.92 27.23 -22.92
N SER A 244 14.65 27.70 -21.91
CA SER A 244 15.48 26.83 -21.08
C SER A 244 14.67 25.78 -20.30
N ILE A 245 13.47 26.13 -19.84
CA ILE A 245 12.59 25.18 -19.15
C ILE A 245 11.93 24.22 -20.17
N GLU A 246 11.55 24.71 -21.34
CA GLU A 246 11.04 23.87 -22.44
C GLU A 246 12.08 22.84 -22.89
N GLU A 247 13.34 23.24 -23.04
CA GLU A 247 14.47 22.34 -23.34
C GLU A 247 14.66 21.30 -22.22
N PHE A 248 14.65 21.72 -20.94
CA PHE A 248 14.71 20.78 -19.82
C PHE A 248 13.56 19.76 -19.83
N ILE A 249 12.33 20.21 -20.06
CA ILE A 249 11.16 19.31 -20.13
C ILE A 249 11.30 18.33 -21.28
N GLN A 250 11.80 18.78 -22.44
CA GLN A 250 12.05 17.92 -23.59
C GLN A 250 13.10 16.85 -23.24
N ASP A 251 14.26 17.25 -22.72
CA ASP A 251 15.34 16.34 -22.35
C ASP A 251 14.87 15.28 -21.33
N GLU A 252 14.15 15.71 -20.28
CA GLU A 252 13.58 14.79 -19.29
C GLU A 252 12.56 13.83 -19.93
N THR A 253 11.70 14.33 -20.83
CA THR A 253 10.71 13.50 -21.54
C THR A 253 11.38 12.45 -22.42
N GLU A 254 12.45 12.81 -23.13
CA GLU A 254 13.22 11.90 -23.97
C GLU A 254 13.94 10.81 -23.13
N SER A 255 14.30 11.13 -21.89
CA SER A 255 14.93 10.18 -20.95
C SER A 255 13.96 9.24 -20.23
N LEU A 256 12.64 9.43 -20.37
CA LEU A 256 11.63 8.68 -19.60
C LEU A 256 11.69 7.17 -19.83
N PHE A 257 12.02 6.73 -21.06
CA PHE A 257 12.10 5.30 -21.35
C PHE A 257 13.20 4.62 -20.53
N ASP A 258 14.36 5.27 -20.40
CA ASP A 258 15.51 4.75 -19.67
C ASP A 258 15.29 4.86 -18.16
N THR A 259 14.77 6.00 -17.69
CA THR A 259 14.54 6.25 -16.26
C THR A 259 13.40 5.40 -15.69
N GLU A 260 12.38 5.08 -16.50
CA GLU A 260 11.26 4.23 -16.12
C GLU A 260 11.41 2.78 -16.62
N TYR A 261 12.60 2.37 -17.08
CA TYR A 261 12.81 1.10 -17.77
C TYR A 261 12.22 -0.11 -17.02
N SER A 262 12.50 -0.25 -15.72
CA SER A 262 12.03 -1.38 -14.91
C SER A 262 10.50 -1.44 -14.81
N ASP A 263 9.85 -0.28 -14.70
CA ASP A 263 8.38 -0.20 -14.63
C ASP A 263 7.74 -0.54 -15.98
N LEU A 264 8.33 -0.06 -17.07
CA LEU A 264 7.90 -0.39 -18.44
C LEU A 264 8.10 -1.88 -18.73
N GLU A 265 9.24 -2.42 -18.35
CA GLU A 265 9.60 -3.82 -18.49
C GLU A 265 8.58 -4.72 -17.77
N ASN A 266 8.33 -4.43 -16.50
CA ASN A 266 7.31 -5.10 -15.72
C ASN A 266 5.94 -5.03 -16.39
N GLY A 267 5.57 -3.88 -16.96
CA GLY A 267 4.33 -3.71 -17.74
C GLY A 267 4.24 -4.64 -18.94
N VAL A 268 5.31 -4.74 -19.74
CA VAL A 268 5.38 -5.59 -20.94
C VAL A 268 5.24 -7.07 -20.57
N TYR A 269 6.12 -7.59 -19.71
CA TYR A 269 6.14 -9.01 -19.37
C TYR A 269 4.90 -9.43 -18.58
N SER A 270 4.36 -8.57 -17.71
CA SER A 270 3.11 -8.84 -17.00
C SER A 270 1.94 -9.03 -17.97
N ASN A 271 1.88 -8.25 -19.05
CA ASN A 271 0.82 -8.38 -20.06
C ASN A 271 1.04 -9.59 -20.98
N PHE A 272 2.28 -9.97 -21.30
CA PHE A 272 2.56 -11.25 -21.96
C PHE A 272 2.10 -12.44 -21.10
N ALA A 273 2.49 -12.47 -19.83
CA ALA A 273 2.07 -13.50 -18.89
C ALA A 273 0.54 -13.58 -18.79
N GLN A 274 -0.15 -12.44 -18.83
CA GLN A 274 -1.61 -12.41 -18.86
C GLN A 274 -2.21 -13.02 -20.13
N ILE A 275 -1.65 -12.70 -21.30
CA ILE A 275 -2.19 -13.15 -22.58
C ILE A 275 -1.94 -14.64 -22.81
N LEU A 276 -0.76 -15.12 -22.40
CA LEU A 276 -0.34 -16.50 -22.62
C LEU A 276 -0.89 -17.47 -21.58
N GLU A 277 -0.96 -17.05 -20.32
CA GLU A 277 -1.30 -17.93 -19.19
C GLU A 277 -2.50 -17.44 -18.36
N GLY A 278 -3.20 -16.40 -18.83
CA GLY A 278 -4.33 -15.80 -18.15
C GLY A 278 -3.94 -15.07 -16.87
N ASN A 279 -4.96 -14.73 -16.06
CA ASN A 279 -4.75 -14.00 -14.80
C ASN A 279 -3.81 -14.73 -13.82
N LYS A 280 -3.77 -16.07 -13.86
CA LYS A 280 -2.88 -16.86 -13.01
C LYS A 280 -1.42 -16.63 -13.38
N GLY A 281 -1.08 -16.60 -14.67
CA GLY A 281 0.27 -16.31 -15.13
C GLY A 281 0.71 -14.89 -14.77
N ARG A 282 -0.17 -13.90 -15.02
CA ARG A 282 0.10 -12.51 -14.61
C ARG A 282 0.40 -12.39 -13.12
N ILE A 283 -0.41 -13.02 -12.27
CA ILE A 283 -0.19 -13.02 -10.82
C ILE A 283 1.15 -13.69 -10.49
N ARG A 284 1.47 -14.84 -11.11
CA ARG A 284 2.74 -15.54 -10.88
C ARG A 284 3.94 -14.66 -11.22
N TYR A 285 3.92 -13.98 -12.36
CA TYR A 285 4.99 -13.06 -12.77
C TYR A 285 5.10 -11.88 -11.80
N ASN A 286 3.98 -11.19 -11.53
CA ASN A 286 4.01 -9.99 -10.67
C ASN A 286 4.48 -10.30 -9.24
N ILE A 287 4.15 -11.48 -8.70
CA ILE A 287 4.61 -11.90 -7.36
C ILE A 287 6.15 -11.91 -7.25
N GLN A 288 6.84 -12.21 -8.34
CA GLN A 288 8.32 -12.25 -8.37
C GLN A 288 8.93 -10.85 -8.43
N GLN A 289 8.19 -9.86 -8.94
CA GLN A 289 8.64 -8.48 -9.11
C GLN A 289 8.14 -7.56 -7.98
N ASP A 290 7.31 -8.06 -7.07
CA ASP A 290 6.68 -7.27 -6.02
C ASP A 290 7.63 -7.08 -4.83
N ASP A 291 8.07 -5.85 -4.59
CA ASP A 291 8.99 -5.48 -3.51
C ASP A 291 8.47 -5.87 -2.12
N PHE A 292 7.16 -5.83 -1.89
CA PHE A 292 6.57 -6.19 -0.60
C PHE A 292 6.67 -7.69 -0.36
N ILE A 293 6.39 -8.49 -1.39
CA ILE A 293 6.51 -9.95 -1.32
C ILE A 293 7.99 -10.35 -1.22
N ASN A 294 8.86 -9.73 -2.02
CA ASN A 294 10.30 -10.00 -1.99
C ASN A 294 10.89 -9.69 -0.62
N LYS A 295 10.52 -8.54 -0.01
CA LYS A 295 10.97 -8.22 1.35
C LYS A 295 10.42 -9.18 2.40
N ALA A 296 9.16 -9.60 2.26
CA ALA A 296 8.58 -10.61 3.15
C ALA A 296 9.32 -11.94 3.04
N ASN A 297 9.63 -12.39 1.82
CA ASN A 297 10.38 -13.62 1.59
C ASN A 297 11.79 -13.54 2.18
N GLU A 298 12.51 -12.44 1.96
CA GLU A 298 13.83 -12.18 2.54
C GLU A 298 13.81 -12.33 4.07
N LEU A 299 12.88 -11.65 4.73
CA LEU A 299 12.76 -11.65 6.19
C LEU A 299 12.31 -13.02 6.72
N LEU A 300 11.35 -13.69 6.07
CA LEU A 300 10.88 -15.00 6.51
C LEU A 300 11.97 -16.07 6.40
N HIS A 301 12.87 -16.00 5.41
CA HIS A 301 13.98 -16.96 5.25
C HIS A 301 15.20 -16.62 6.12
N ASN A 302 15.43 -15.34 6.45
CA ASN A 302 16.52 -14.92 7.33
C ASN A 302 16.10 -15.00 8.81
N HIS A 303 16.54 -16.04 9.54
CA HIS A 303 16.17 -16.20 10.95
C HIS A 303 16.63 -15.04 11.83
N ILE A 304 17.88 -14.56 11.64
CA ILE A 304 18.44 -13.48 12.45
C ILE A 304 17.63 -12.21 12.25
N ALA A 305 17.49 -11.75 11.00
CA ALA A 305 16.74 -10.53 10.68
C ALA A 305 15.28 -10.59 11.15
N TYR A 306 14.62 -11.76 11.03
CA TYR A 306 13.27 -11.95 11.54
C TYR A 306 13.21 -11.82 13.07
N THR A 307 14.14 -12.44 13.80
CA THR A 307 14.15 -12.40 15.27
C THR A 307 14.56 -11.05 15.83
N GLU A 308 15.47 -10.34 15.17
CA GLU A 308 15.88 -8.98 15.54
C GLU A 308 14.71 -7.99 15.49
N ALA A 309 13.75 -8.23 14.58
CA ALA A 309 12.53 -7.42 14.51
C ALA A 309 11.72 -7.41 15.82
N PHE A 310 11.91 -8.41 16.70
CA PHE A 310 11.22 -8.58 17.99
C PHE A 310 12.04 -8.15 19.22
N GLN A 311 13.29 -7.73 19.03
CA GLN A 311 14.16 -7.31 20.14
C GLN A 311 13.79 -5.92 20.65
N THR A 312 13.87 -5.73 21.96
CA THR A 312 13.75 -4.41 22.59
C THR A 312 14.89 -3.51 22.14
N VAL A 313 14.56 -2.30 21.68
CA VAL A 313 15.57 -1.24 21.57
C VAL A 313 15.99 -0.90 23.00
N SER A 314 17.17 -1.37 23.41
CA SER A 314 17.82 -0.93 24.64
C SER A 314 18.09 0.56 24.49
N ASP A 315 17.50 1.36 25.38
CA ASP A 315 17.77 2.79 25.48
C ASP A 315 19.25 2.97 25.85
N ASN A 316 20.07 3.33 24.87
CA ASN A 316 21.36 4.00 25.05
C ASN A 316 21.15 5.50 24.90
#